data_AF-A0A1J5X8X1-F1
#
_entry.id   AF-A0A1J5X8X1-F1
#
_cell.length_a   1.000
_cell.length_b   1.000
_cell.length_c   1.000
_cell.angle_alpha   90.00
_cell.angle_beta   90.00
_cell.angle_gamma   90.00
#
_symmetry.space_group_name_H-M   'P 1'
#
loop_
_entity.id
_entity.type
_entity.pdbx_description
1 polymer ?
#
loop_
_entity_poly.entity_id
_entity_poly.type
_entity_poly.pdbx_seq_one_letter_code
_entity_poly.pdbx_strand_id
1 'polypeptide(L)'
;MEPLQALQKSVGIVGCGPAGMATAKTLLRKTKDISVDMFDKKELSGGMIRYGVAPDHEDRYKSFIRAFDEFAKTNKDRLGVFHRREIEKEALSEMRRKYSAVVLCTGAQKQKALDIPTPNTPLIWPAAKVVGWYKNQHKESPPLPAASHVAVIGGGNVALDIARMLLKSPKDLVNVSPEVGAALKESAVSKITIFRRAPRPETNQALKELRDLPDTLIAENSRVIKQPPNNRKTLQIETPVKIEKIREESGKIILSVRNTETQTTKDITCDFLIVSTGYELGSPFPLSFSDNHFLHDGFGRVAGEKNLYAAGWCKTGPRGSLPHTLADATQTANTILSDMKQSP
;
A
#
# COMPACT_ATOMS: atom_id res chain seq x y z
N MET A 1 -22.51 -5.62 -24.11
CA MET A 1 -21.36 -6.41 -23.60
C MET A 1 -21.30 -7.66 -24.44
N GLU A 2 -20.25 -7.86 -25.22
CA GLU A 2 -20.03 -9.18 -25.80
C GLU A 2 -19.70 -10.17 -24.66
N PRO A 3 -20.30 -11.37 -24.65
CA PRO A 3 -19.94 -12.40 -23.69
C PRO A 3 -18.48 -12.81 -23.93
N LEU A 4 -17.66 -12.74 -22.87
CA LEU A 4 -16.34 -13.38 -22.84
C LEU A 4 -16.51 -14.84 -23.25
N GLN A 5 -16.06 -15.20 -24.46
CA GLN A 5 -15.95 -16.60 -24.89
C GLN A 5 -14.91 -17.28 -24.00
N ALA A 6 -15.37 -18.13 -23.08
CA ALA A 6 -14.48 -18.90 -22.23
C ALA A 6 -13.73 -19.93 -23.09
N LEU A 7 -12.41 -19.81 -23.18
CA LEU A 7 -11.56 -20.90 -23.66
C LEU A 7 -11.67 -22.08 -22.68
N GLN A 8 -11.66 -23.30 -23.22
CA GLN A 8 -12.00 -24.55 -22.54
C GLN A 8 -11.15 -24.86 -21.28
N LYS A 9 -10.05 -24.12 -21.05
CA LYS A 9 -9.30 -24.02 -19.79
C LYS A 9 -8.85 -22.58 -19.57
N SER A 10 -9.55 -21.85 -18.69
CA SER A 10 -9.30 -20.42 -18.48
C SER A 10 -9.19 -20.09 -16.99
N VAL A 11 -8.34 -19.10 -16.67
CA VAL A 11 -8.14 -18.60 -15.30
C VAL A 11 -8.48 -17.12 -15.23
N GLY A 12 -9.43 -16.76 -14.37
CA GLY A 12 -9.77 -15.38 -14.07
C GLY A 12 -8.94 -14.85 -12.90
N ILE A 13 -8.32 -13.68 -13.03
CA ILE A 13 -7.53 -13.04 -11.97
C ILE A 13 -8.15 -11.69 -11.63
N VAL A 14 -8.50 -11.49 -10.36
CA VAL A 14 -9.05 -10.25 -9.84
C VAL A 14 -7.93 -9.43 -9.20
N GLY A 15 -7.42 -8.44 -9.92
CA GLY A 15 -6.35 -7.53 -9.52
C GLY A 15 -5.13 -7.62 -10.45
N CYS A 16 -4.74 -6.49 -11.03
CA CYS A 16 -3.56 -6.33 -11.87
C CYS A 16 -2.36 -5.75 -11.11
N GLY A 17 -2.29 -5.97 -9.79
CA GLY A 17 -1.11 -5.68 -8.98
C GLY A 17 0.01 -6.71 -9.14
N PRO A 18 1.10 -6.61 -8.36
CA PRO A 18 2.25 -7.50 -8.50
C PRO A 18 1.91 -8.99 -8.34
N ALA A 19 1.00 -9.33 -7.43
CA ALA A 19 0.53 -10.70 -7.25
C ALA A 19 -0.15 -11.23 -8.51
N GLY A 20 -1.15 -10.51 -9.05
CA GLY A 20 -1.85 -10.91 -10.26
C GLY A 20 -0.93 -10.99 -11.48
N MET A 21 -0.04 -10.01 -11.65
CA MET A 21 0.96 -10.00 -12.73
C MET A 21 1.89 -11.22 -12.64
N ALA A 22 2.34 -11.58 -11.43
CA ALA A 22 3.20 -12.74 -11.21
C ALA A 22 2.45 -14.07 -11.41
N THR A 23 1.21 -14.18 -10.92
CA THR A 23 0.34 -15.35 -11.13
C THR A 23 0.12 -15.58 -12.63
N ALA A 24 -0.29 -14.56 -13.39
CA ALA A 24 -0.50 -14.65 -14.83
C ALA A 24 0.78 -15.07 -15.58
N LYS A 25 1.92 -14.43 -15.27
CA LYS A 25 3.22 -14.79 -15.86
C LYS A 25 3.60 -16.24 -15.59
N THR A 26 3.43 -16.71 -14.36
CA THR A 26 3.77 -18.09 -13.98
C THR A 26 2.88 -19.10 -14.69
N LEU A 27 1.56 -18.88 -14.70
CA LEU A 27 0.58 -19.73 -15.37
C LEU A 27 0.91 -19.89 -16.87
N LEU A 28 1.05 -18.78 -17.59
CA LEU A 28 1.23 -18.77 -19.05
C LEU A 28 2.62 -19.22 -19.50
N ARG A 29 3.64 -19.15 -18.64
CA ARG A 29 4.98 -19.69 -18.90
C ARG A 29 5.04 -21.21 -18.74
N LYS A 30 4.24 -21.79 -17.84
CA LYS A 30 4.33 -23.21 -17.48
C LYS A 30 3.47 -24.14 -18.34
N THR A 31 2.50 -23.62 -19.08
CA THR A 31 1.66 -24.40 -19.99
C THR A 31 1.19 -23.52 -21.15
N LYS A 32 0.90 -24.15 -22.30
CA LYS A 32 0.27 -23.53 -23.47
C LYS A 32 -1.25 -23.74 -23.51
N ASP A 33 -1.81 -24.55 -22.62
CA ASP A 33 -3.18 -25.09 -22.72
C ASP A 33 -4.23 -24.22 -22.04
N ILE A 34 -3.84 -23.10 -21.45
CA ILE A 34 -4.74 -22.21 -20.70
C ILE A 34 -4.73 -20.79 -21.24
N SER A 35 -5.84 -20.07 -21.08
CA SER A 35 -5.86 -18.61 -21.16
C SER A 35 -6.01 -17.98 -19.77
N VAL A 36 -5.64 -16.71 -19.66
CA VAL A 36 -5.75 -15.92 -18.44
C VAL A 36 -6.43 -14.60 -18.77
N ASP A 37 -7.45 -14.25 -17.99
CA ASP A 37 -8.07 -12.94 -18.04
C ASP A 37 -7.90 -12.22 -16.71
N MET A 38 -7.34 -11.02 -16.76
CA MET A 38 -7.07 -10.19 -15.58
C MET A 38 -8.01 -9.00 -15.54
N PHE A 39 -8.59 -8.71 -14.38
CA PHE A 39 -9.53 -7.62 -14.17
C PHE A 39 -8.99 -6.67 -13.10
N ASP A 40 -9.05 -5.36 -13.33
CA ASP A 40 -8.70 -4.36 -12.31
C ASP A 40 -9.66 -3.17 -12.38
N LYS A 41 -10.03 -2.64 -11.21
CA LYS A 41 -10.83 -1.42 -11.08
C LYS A 41 -10.05 -0.17 -11.50
N LYS A 42 -8.72 -0.20 -11.38
CA LYS A 42 -7.84 0.91 -11.75
C LYS A 42 -7.60 0.92 -13.26
N GLU A 43 -7.15 2.08 -13.74
CA GLU A 43 -6.97 2.35 -15.17
C GLU A 43 -5.74 1.67 -15.77
N LEU A 44 -4.78 1.32 -14.93
CA LEU A 44 -3.48 0.76 -15.34
C LEU A 44 -3.01 -0.33 -14.37
N SER A 45 -2.30 -1.32 -14.90
CA SER A 45 -1.67 -2.39 -14.13
C SER A 45 -0.54 -1.88 -13.22
N GLY A 46 -0.19 -2.67 -12.22
CA GLY A 46 0.89 -2.42 -11.28
C GLY A 46 0.44 -2.28 -9.84
N GLY A 47 -0.84 -2.03 -9.55
CA GLY A 47 -1.33 -1.94 -8.17
C GLY A 47 -0.45 -1.02 -7.29
N MET A 48 -0.08 -1.47 -6.08
CA MET A 48 0.70 -0.65 -5.13
C MET A 48 2.07 -0.18 -5.65
N ILE A 49 2.75 -0.91 -6.54
CA ILE A 49 4.04 -0.42 -7.08
C ILE A 49 3.85 0.76 -8.06
N ARG A 50 2.64 0.94 -8.59
CA ARG A 50 2.26 2.10 -9.41
C ARG A 50 1.57 3.18 -8.60
N TYR A 51 0.61 2.81 -7.75
CA TYR A 51 -0.28 3.76 -7.07
C TYR A 51 0.13 4.10 -5.63
N GLY A 52 0.99 3.31 -5.00
CA GLY A 52 1.35 3.47 -3.59
C GLY A 52 2.81 3.89 -3.35
N VAL A 53 3.73 3.42 -4.19
CA VAL A 53 5.16 3.78 -4.08
C VAL A 53 5.35 5.27 -4.33
N ALA A 54 6.10 5.91 -3.44
CA ALA A 54 6.43 7.33 -3.51
C ALA A 54 7.12 7.70 -4.84
N PRO A 55 6.88 8.91 -5.39
CA PRO A 55 7.40 9.37 -6.67
C PRO A 55 8.91 9.16 -6.89
N ASP A 56 9.71 9.37 -5.86
CA ASP A 56 11.17 9.23 -5.91
C ASP A 56 11.67 7.79 -5.72
N HIS A 57 10.75 6.83 -5.58
CA HIS A 57 11.03 5.40 -5.49
C HIS A 57 10.43 4.61 -6.66
N GLU A 58 9.65 5.27 -7.54
CA GLU A 58 8.99 4.62 -8.68
C GLU A 58 9.96 3.92 -9.62
N ASP A 59 11.13 4.51 -9.85
CA ASP A 59 12.15 3.99 -10.75
C ASP A 59 12.59 2.56 -10.39
N ARG A 60 12.54 2.21 -9.10
CA ARG A 60 12.87 0.86 -8.59
C ARG A 60 11.95 -0.23 -9.15
N TYR A 61 10.75 0.14 -9.60
CA TYR A 61 9.72 -0.80 -10.05
C TYR A 61 9.30 -0.62 -11.52
N LYS A 62 9.82 0.41 -12.21
CA LYS A 62 9.52 0.65 -13.63
C LYS A 62 9.87 -0.55 -14.52
N SER A 63 11.01 -1.21 -14.27
CA SER A 63 11.42 -2.41 -15.02
C SER A 63 10.44 -3.57 -14.85
N PHE A 64 9.92 -3.77 -13.64
CA PHE A 64 8.93 -4.81 -13.36
C PHE A 64 7.64 -4.59 -14.16
N ILE A 65 7.13 -3.35 -14.20
CA ILE A 65 5.91 -3.03 -14.95
C ILE A 65 6.15 -3.17 -16.46
N ARG A 66 7.25 -2.60 -16.99
CA ARG A 66 7.60 -2.74 -18.41
C ARG A 66 7.72 -4.20 -18.85
N ALA A 67 8.37 -5.03 -18.03
CA ALA A 67 8.53 -6.47 -18.29
C ALA A 67 7.22 -7.27 -18.19
N PHE A 68 6.15 -6.70 -17.63
CA PHE A 68 4.82 -7.29 -17.70
C PHE A 68 4.07 -6.77 -18.94
N ASP A 69 4.18 -5.48 -19.26
CA ASP A 69 3.54 -4.92 -20.46
C ASP A 69 4.06 -5.60 -21.74
N GLU A 70 5.37 -5.85 -21.83
CA GLU A 70 5.97 -6.63 -22.92
C GLU A 70 5.50 -8.09 -22.93
N PHE A 71 5.38 -8.70 -21.75
CA PHE A 71 4.85 -10.05 -21.62
C PHE A 71 3.39 -10.14 -22.09
N ALA A 72 2.56 -9.16 -21.73
CA ALA A 72 1.17 -9.09 -22.16
C ALA A 72 1.06 -8.92 -23.68
N LYS A 73 1.88 -8.06 -24.28
CA LYS A 73 1.93 -7.89 -25.74
C LYS A 73 2.28 -9.18 -26.49
N THR A 74 3.27 -9.91 -25.98
CA THR A 74 3.75 -11.17 -26.60
C THR A 74 2.84 -12.36 -26.35
N ASN A 75 1.89 -12.27 -25.42
CA ASN A 75 0.93 -13.32 -25.08
C ASN A 75 -0.52 -12.89 -25.30
N LYS A 76 -0.77 -11.89 -26.16
CA LYS A 76 -2.10 -11.29 -26.38
C LYS A 76 -3.19 -12.29 -26.75
N ASP A 77 -2.84 -13.40 -27.39
CA ASP A 77 -3.80 -14.44 -27.79
C ASP A 77 -4.27 -15.31 -26.61
N ARG A 78 -3.61 -15.18 -25.44
CA ARG A 78 -3.87 -15.99 -24.24
C ARG A 78 -3.96 -15.16 -22.96
N LEU A 79 -3.74 -13.85 -23.03
CA LEU A 79 -3.76 -12.94 -21.88
C LEU A 79 -4.64 -11.72 -22.18
N GLY A 80 -5.85 -11.72 -21.63
CA GLY A 80 -6.70 -10.54 -21.53
C GLY A 80 -6.36 -9.71 -20.30
N VAL A 81 -6.25 -8.39 -20.45
CA VAL A 81 -6.08 -7.46 -19.33
C VAL A 81 -7.13 -6.37 -19.44
N PHE A 82 -8.07 -6.35 -18.51
CA PHE A 82 -9.26 -5.50 -18.52
C PHE A 82 -9.22 -4.52 -17.35
N HIS A 83 -8.82 -3.28 -17.64
CA HIS A 83 -8.83 -2.15 -16.70
C HIS A 83 -10.22 -1.51 -16.58
N ARG A 84 -10.43 -0.72 -15.53
CA ARG A 84 -11.72 -0.09 -15.20
C ARG A 84 -12.86 -1.11 -15.13
N ARG A 85 -12.56 -2.34 -14.70
CA ARG A 85 -13.49 -3.44 -14.47
C ARG A 85 -13.36 -3.87 -13.02
N GLU A 86 -14.18 -3.28 -12.16
CA GLU A 86 -14.29 -3.72 -10.78
C GLU A 86 -15.08 -5.03 -10.71
N ILE A 87 -14.57 -6.00 -9.96
CA ILE A 87 -15.25 -7.26 -9.69
C ILE A 87 -15.82 -7.18 -8.29
N GLU A 88 -17.14 -7.05 -8.23
CA GLU A 88 -17.91 -7.06 -6.99
C GLU A 88 -18.41 -8.47 -6.69
N LYS A 89 -19.21 -8.61 -5.62
CA LYS A 89 -19.68 -9.89 -5.09
C LYS A 89 -20.40 -10.73 -6.16
N GLU A 90 -21.36 -10.16 -6.85
CA GLU A 90 -22.20 -10.86 -7.83
C GLU A 90 -21.38 -11.29 -9.06
N ALA A 91 -20.49 -10.41 -9.51
CA ALA A 91 -19.57 -10.69 -10.62
C ALA A 91 -18.58 -11.81 -10.28
N LEU A 92 -18.11 -11.91 -9.02
CA LEU A 92 -17.26 -13.01 -8.60
C LEU A 92 -17.96 -14.37 -8.72
N SER A 93 -19.22 -14.47 -8.31
CA SER A 93 -20.01 -15.70 -8.45
C SER A 93 -20.17 -16.11 -9.92
N GLU A 94 -20.35 -15.15 -10.82
CA GLU A 94 -20.40 -15.42 -12.26
C GLU A 94 -19.05 -15.86 -12.83
N MET A 95 -17.96 -15.16 -12.47
CA MET A 95 -16.61 -15.54 -12.86
C MET A 95 -16.29 -16.99 -12.48
N ARG A 96 -16.65 -17.41 -11.26
CA ARG A 96 -16.42 -18.78 -10.78
C ARG A 96 -17.15 -19.86 -11.58
N ARG A 97 -18.22 -19.51 -12.30
CA ARG A 97 -18.92 -20.43 -13.22
C ARG A 97 -18.28 -20.46 -14.61
N LYS A 98 -17.65 -19.36 -15.03
CA LYS A 98 -17.07 -19.22 -16.38
C LYS A 98 -15.61 -19.66 -16.48
N TYR A 99 -14.83 -19.45 -15.43
CA TYR A 99 -13.42 -19.80 -15.39
C TYR A 99 -13.21 -21.15 -14.68
N SER A 100 -12.26 -21.93 -15.17
CA SER A 100 -11.81 -23.16 -14.52
C SER A 100 -11.21 -22.90 -13.14
N ALA A 101 -10.58 -21.74 -12.95
CA ALA A 101 -10.10 -21.25 -11.67
C ALA A 101 -10.21 -19.72 -11.59
N VAL A 102 -10.45 -19.19 -10.39
CA VAL A 102 -10.43 -17.74 -10.12
C VAL A 102 -9.40 -17.44 -9.04
N VAL A 103 -8.57 -16.42 -9.23
CA VAL A 103 -7.54 -15.99 -8.28
C VAL A 103 -7.81 -14.58 -7.80
N LEU A 104 -8.00 -14.41 -6.50
CA LEU A 104 -8.10 -13.11 -5.86
C LEU A 104 -6.69 -12.56 -5.60
N CYS A 105 -6.38 -11.44 -6.24
CA CYS A 105 -5.13 -10.70 -6.14
C CYS A 105 -5.40 -9.24 -5.74
N THR A 106 -6.45 -9.00 -4.95
CA THR A 106 -6.98 -7.68 -4.61
C THR A 106 -6.08 -6.89 -3.64
N GLY A 107 -5.15 -7.57 -2.97
CA GLY A 107 -4.34 -6.96 -1.93
C GLY A 107 -5.17 -6.46 -0.74
N ALA A 108 -4.64 -5.52 0.05
CA ALA A 108 -5.37 -4.91 1.16
C ALA A 108 -5.84 -3.50 0.77
N GLN A 109 -7.15 -3.27 0.79
CA GLN A 109 -7.76 -2.08 0.17
C GLN A 109 -8.20 -1.03 1.18
N LYS A 110 -8.51 -1.42 2.41
CA LYS A 110 -9.07 -0.52 3.42
C LYS A 110 -7.96 -0.03 4.35
N GLN A 111 -8.01 1.22 4.79
CA GLN A 111 -7.09 1.68 5.82
C GLN A 111 -7.57 1.19 7.19
N LYS A 112 -6.64 0.69 8.02
CA LYS A 112 -6.97 0.31 9.40
C LYS A 112 -7.36 1.54 10.21
N ALA A 113 -8.56 1.55 10.78
CA ALA A 113 -9.02 2.61 11.67
C ALA A 113 -8.19 2.68 12.96
N LEU A 114 -8.20 3.84 13.64
CA LEU A 114 -7.70 3.94 15.00
C LEU A 114 -8.72 3.32 15.96
N ASP A 115 -8.23 2.68 17.01
CA ASP A 115 -9.06 2.11 18.08
C ASP A 115 -9.56 3.20 19.07
N ILE A 116 -9.35 4.47 18.74
CA ILE A 116 -9.75 5.64 19.53
C ILE A 116 -10.56 6.61 18.66
N PRO A 117 -11.54 7.34 19.23
CA PRO A 117 -12.26 8.38 18.51
C PRO A 117 -11.32 9.46 17.95
N THR A 118 -11.64 9.95 16.76
CA THR A 118 -10.94 11.06 16.10
C THR A 118 -11.91 12.19 15.78
N PRO A 119 -11.54 13.47 15.97
CA PRO A 119 -12.32 14.59 15.49
C PRO A 119 -12.60 14.48 13.99
N ASN A 120 -13.80 14.91 13.56
CA ASN A 120 -14.13 15.06 12.15
C ASN A 120 -13.67 16.44 11.67
N THR A 121 -12.48 16.51 11.08
CA THR A 121 -11.82 17.78 10.76
C THR A 121 -10.91 17.63 9.54
N PRO A 122 -10.76 18.69 8.71
CA PRO A 122 -9.85 18.65 7.56
C PRO A 122 -8.36 18.53 7.95
N LEU A 123 -8.01 18.70 9.23
CA LEU A 123 -6.64 18.63 9.75
C LEU A 123 -6.16 17.20 10.04
N ILE A 124 -7.01 16.19 9.90
CA ILE A 124 -6.65 14.78 10.11
C ILE A 124 -6.85 14.02 8.80
N TRP A 125 -5.76 13.55 8.19
CA TRP A 125 -5.82 12.81 6.94
C TRP A 125 -5.35 11.36 7.09
N PRO A 126 -6.03 10.40 6.43
CA PRO A 126 -5.45 9.07 6.23
C PRO A 126 -4.22 9.15 5.34
N ALA A 127 -3.19 8.34 5.62
CA ALA A 127 -1.96 8.29 4.84
C ALA A 127 -2.23 7.98 3.36
N ALA A 128 -3.21 7.13 3.07
CA ALA A 128 -3.62 6.81 1.70
C ALA A 128 -4.06 8.06 0.90
N LYS A 129 -4.66 9.06 1.56
CA LYS A 129 -5.04 10.34 0.94
C LYS A 129 -3.83 11.23 0.68
N VAL A 130 -2.85 11.26 1.58
CA VAL A 130 -1.59 11.98 1.33
C VAL A 130 -0.83 11.35 0.14
N VAL A 131 -0.79 10.01 0.10
CA VAL A 131 -0.20 9.25 -1.02
C VAL A 131 -0.94 9.54 -2.32
N GLY A 132 -2.28 9.46 -2.30
CA GLY A 132 -3.12 9.77 -3.46
C GLY A 132 -2.87 11.17 -4.00
N TRP A 133 -2.75 12.16 -3.12
CA TRP A 133 -2.45 13.55 -3.49
C TRP A 133 -1.10 13.68 -4.20
N TYR A 134 0.02 13.26 -3.60
CA TYR A 134 1.33 13.44 -4.26
C TYR A 134 1.50 12.56 -5.50
N LYS A 135 0.65 11.52 -5.65
CA LYS A 135 0.53 10.67 -6.85
C LYS A 135 -0.44 11.24 -7.88
N ASN A 136 -1.00 12.42 -7.65
CA ASN A 136 -1.98 13.09 -8.52
C ASN A 136 -3.22 12.21 -8.82
N GLN A 137 -3.65 11.40 -7.85
CA GLN A 137 -4.86 10.56 -7.93
C GLN A 137 -6.13 11.32 -7.50
N HIS A 138 -5.98 12.43 -6.79
CA HIS A 138 -7.06 13.37 -6.49
C HIS A 138 -6.49 14.79 -6.33
N LYS A 139 -7.37 15.79 -6.46
CA LYS A 139 -6.99 17.21 -6.52
C LYS A 139 -6.91 17.91 -5.17
N GLU A 140 -7.52 17.35 -4.13
CA GLU A 140 -7.46 17.92 -2.79
C GLU A 140 -6.02 17.88 -2.25
N SER A 141 -5.53 19.04 -1.79
CA SER A 141 -4.17 19.23 -1.25
C SER A 141 -4.18 19.30 0.28
N PRO A 142 -3.18 18.72 0.98
CA PRO A 142 -3.06 18.88 2.42
C PRO A 142 -2.77 20.34 2.79
N PRO A 143 -3.07 20.77 4.02
CA PRO A 143 -2.93 22.16 4.49
C PRO A 143 -1.47 22.54 4.78
N LEU A 144 -0.55 22.23 3.87
CA LEU A 144 0.90 22.40 4.06
C LEU A 144 1.37 23.84 4.29
N PRO A 145 0.80 24.88 3.64
CA PRO A 145 1.23 26.26 3.89
C PRO A 145 0.95 26.75 5.31
N ALA A 146 -0.05 26.17 5.98
CA ALA A 146 -0.43 26.52 7.35
C ALA A 146 0.12 25.52 8.40
N ALA A 147 0.80 24.45 7.97
CA ALA A 147 1.25 23.37 8.84
C ALA A 147 2.76 23.41 9.06
N SER A 148 3.20 23.97 10.19
CA SER A 148 4.61 23.97 10.59
C SER A 148 5.05 22.64 11.20
N HIS A 149 4.15 22.02 11.98
CA HIS A 149 4.37 20.73 12.66
C HIS A 149 3.33 19.70 12.21
N VAL A 150 3.81 18.63 11.57
CA VAL A 150 3.00 17.48 11.18
C VAL A 150 3.24 16.31 12.13
N ALA A 151 2.17 15.73 12.68
CA ALA A 151 2.20 14.47 13.40
C ALA A 151 1.87 13.30 12.46
N VAL A 152 2.54 12.16 12.64
CA VAL A 152 2.24 10.92 11.91
C VAL A 152 2.06 9.78 12.90
N ILE A 153 0.88 9.15 12.93
CA ILE A 153 0.63 7.94 13.72
C ILE A 153 0.95 6.71 12.88
N GLY A 154 1.95 5.95 13.30
CA GLY A 154 2.42 4.75 12.60
C GLY A 154 3.84 4.91 12.06
N GLY A 155 4.64 3.84 12.17
CA GLY A 155 6.06 3.82 11.79
C GLY A 155 6.39 2.88 10.62
N GLY A 156 5.40 2.58 9.78
CA GLY A 156 5.60 1.76 8.57
C GLY A 156 6.27 2.54 7.45
N ASN A 157 6.65 1.86 6.36
CA ASN A 157 7.36 2.51 5.24
C ASN A 157 6.55 3.67 4.63
N VAL A 158 5.22 3.56 4.56
CA VAL A 158 4.34 4.65 4.09
C VAL A 158 4.50 5.93 4.92
N ALA A 159 4.58 5.81 6.25
CA ALA A 159 4.78 6.96 7.14
C ALA A 159 6.15 7.62 6.89
N LEU A 160 7.19 6.80 6.66
CA LEU A 160 8.54 7.29 6.38
C LEU A 160 8.63 7.93 4.99
N ASP A 161 7.96 7.37 4.00
CA ASP A 161 7.85 7.93 2.66
C ASP A 161 7.14 9.28 2.68
N ILE A 162 6.02 9.38 3.40
CA ILE A 162 5.30 10.65 3.60
C ILE A 162 6.21 11.68 4.28
N ALA A 163 6.86 11.31 5.39
CA ALA A 163 7.76 12.22 6.09
C ALA A 163 8.90 12.71 5.19
N ARG A 164 9.50 11.80 4.42
CA ARG A 164 10.55 12.10 3.45
C ARG A 164 10.06 13.03 2.34
N MET A 165 8.89 12.77 1.75
CA MET A 165 8.31 13.62 0.71
C MET A 165 8.00 15.04 1.22
N LEU A 166 7.49 15.18 2.45
CA LEU A 166 7.17 16.49 3.04
C LEU A 166 8.41 17.26 3.52
N LEU A 167 9.49 16.57 3.90
CA LEU A 167 10.73 17.19 4.37
C LEU A 167 11.76 17.44 3.27
N LYS A 168 11.64 16.79 2.10
CA LYS A 168 12.54 17.01 0.97
C LYS A 168 12.60 18.48 0.56
N SER A 169 13.74 18.88 0.00
CA SER A 169 13.86 20.20 -0.61
C SER A 169 13.21 20.19 -2.00
N PRO A 170 12.65 21.32 -2.48
CA PRO A 170 11.95 21.35 -3.77
C PRO A 170 12.79 20.88 -4.97
N LYS A 171 14.12 21.06 -4.93
CA LYS A 171 15.05 20.60 -5.97
C LYS A 171 15.25 19.08 -6.00
N ASP A 172 14.96 18.38 -4.89
CA ASP A 172 15.13 16.93 -4.74
C ASP A 172 13.81 16.16 -4.97
N LEU A 173 12.75 16.88 -5.33
CA LEU A 173 11.46 16.32 -5.73
C LEU A 173 11.53 15.87 -7.18
N VAL A 174 11.29 14.58 -7.41
CA VAL A 174 11.30 13.97 -8.74
C VAL A 174 9.99 13.23 -8.97
N ASN A 175 9.56 13.14 -10.24
CA ASN A 175 8.35 12.43 -10.66
C ASN A 175 7.03 12.92 -9.99
N VAL A 176 6.98 14.15 -9.47
CA VAL A 176 5.75 14.79 -8.95
C VAL A 176 5.11 15.66 -10.02
N SER A 177 3.79 15.84 -9.98
CA SER A 177 3.10 16.77 -10.88
C SER A 177 3.45 18.23 -10.55
N PRO A 178 3.30 19.18 -11.49
CA PRO A 178 3.55 20.60 -11.23
C PRO A 178 2.76 21.15 -10.03
N GLU A 179 1.50 20.72 -9.86
CA GLU A 179 0.64 21.17 -8.76
C GLU A 179 1.14 20.67 -7.40
N VAL A 180 1.55 19.40 -7.32
CA VAL A 180 2.15 18.82 -6.11
C VAL A 180 3.48 19.49 -5.81
N GLY A 181 4.30 19.74 -6.84
CA GLY A 181 5.58 20.45 -6.71
C GLY A 181 5.42 21.87 -6.18
N ALA A 182 4.42 22.62 -6.67
CA ALA A 182 4.10 23.96 -6.18
C ALA A 182 3.68 23.94 -4.70
N ALA A 183 2.75 23.05 -4.33
CA ALA A 183 2.28 22.92 -2.95
C ALA A 183 3.40 22.49 -1.98
N LEU A 184 4.33 21.61 -2.40
CA LEU A 184 5.49 21.23 -1.59
C LEU A 184 6.51 22.38 -1.46
N LYS A 185 6.62 23.24 -2.47
CA LYS A 185 7.49 24.42 -2.43
C LYS A 185 6.97 25.50 -1.47
N GLU A 186 5.64 25.64 -1.35
CA GLU A 186 4.97 26.56 -0.43
C GLU A 186 4.77 25.99 0.98
N SER A 187 5.20 24.74 1.21
CA SER A 187 5.06 24.05 2.49
C SER A 187 5.80 24.78 3.62
N ALA A 188 5.09 25.04 4.72
CA ALA A 188 5.67 25.56 5.96
C ALA A 188 6.24 24.44 6.87
N VAL A 189 6.13 23.17 6.44
CA VAL A 189 6.52 22.01 7.24
C VAL A 189 8.01 22.05 7.54
N SER A 190 8.33 22.29 8.81
CA SER A 190 9.69 22.28 9.35
C SER A 190 9.88 21.18 10.38
N LYS A 191 8.80 20.67 10.99
CA LYS A 191 8.85 19.60 11.98
C LYS A 191 7.88 18.48 11.63
N ILE A 192 8.37 17.24 11.67
CA ILE A 192 7.54 16.03 11.64
C ILE A 192 7.80 15.20 12.89
N THR A 193 6.74 14.73 13.56
CA THR A 193 6.84 13.76 14.66
C THR A 193 6.12 12.47 14.31
N ILE A 194 6.84 11.36 14.28
CA ILE A 194 6.31 10.02 14.00
C ILE A 194 6.13 9.26 15.31
N PHE A 195 4.91 8.84 15.62
CA PHE A 195 4.58 8.05 16.81
C PHE A 195 4.48 6.57 16.45
N ARG A 196 5.22 5.71 17.18
CA ARG A 196 5.29 4.27 16.91
C ARG A 196 5.03 3.44 18.16
N ARG A 197 4.24 2.38 18.02
CA ARG A 197 3.93 1.46 19.13
C ARG A 197 5.09 0.58 19.58
N ALA A 198 6.03 0.32 18.68
CA ALA A 198 7.18 -0.53 18.95
C ALA A 198 8.40 0.00 18.19
N PRO A 199 9.61 -0.14 18.76
CA PRO A 199 10.84 0.24 18.08
C PRO A 199 11.06 -0.60 16.82
N ARG A 200 11.87 -0.09 15.89
CA ARG A 200 12.29 -0.81 14.69
C ARG A 200 13.80 -1.04 14.73
N PRO A 201 14.30 -2.14 14.16
CA PRO A 201 15.73 -2.35 14.04
C PRO A 201 16.35 -1.28 13.12
N GLU A 202 17.56 -0.84 13.46
CA GLU A 202 18.32 0.16 12.68
C GLU A 202 18.62 -0.29 11.24
N THR A 203 18.51 -1.60 10.97
CA THR A 203 18.67 -2.18 9.63
C THR A 203 17.52 -1.84 8.67
N ASN A 204 16.44 -1.21 9.15
CA ASN A 204 15.32 -0.82 8.32
C ASN A 204 15.74 0.16 7.21
N GLN A 205 15.57 -0.23 5.95
CA GLN A 205 16.02 0.56 4.79
C GLN A 205 15.42 1.96 4.71
N ALA A 206 14.13 2.12 5.03
CA ALA A 206 13.47 3.42 4.98
C ALA A 206 14.00 4.37 6.08
N LEU A 207 14.46 3.85 7.22
CA LEU A 207 15.17 4.66 8.22
C LEU A 207 16.55 5.11 7.71
N LYS A 208 17.23 4.29 6.91
CA LYS A 208 18.50 4.67 6.28
C LYS A 208 18.29 5.80 5.27
N GLU A 209 17.26 5.69 4.43
CA GLU A 209 16.93 6.71 3.41
C GLU A 209 16.54 8.07 4.02
N LEU A 210 15.98 8.08 5.23
CA LEU A 210 15.74 9.34 5.94
C LEU A 210 17.04 10.07 6.30
N ARG A 211 18.15 9.35 6.53
CA ARG A 211 19.46 9.96 6.83
C ARG A 211 20.02 10.74 5.65
N ASP A 212 19.49 10.56 4.44
CA ASP A 212 19.91 11.30 3.26
C ASP A 212 19.19 12.66 3.13
N LEU A 213 18.20 12.96 3.98
CA LEU A 213 17.48 14.25 3.95
C LEU A 213 18.44 15.42 4.29
N PRO A 214 18.62 16.41 3.40
CA PRO A 214 19.48 17.55 3.67
C PRO A 214 18.89 18.43 4.79
N ASP A 215 19.77 19.09 5.55
CA ASP A 215 19.42 20.09 6.59
C ASP A 215 18.34 19.65 7.61
N THR A 216 18.20 18.35 7.83
CA THR A 216 17.18 17.75 8.69
C THR A 216 17.85 17.07 9.89
N LEU A 217 17.55 17.57 11.09
CA LEU A 217 17.84 16.91 12.36
C LEU A 217 16.95 15.68 12.49
N ILE A 218 17.52 14.52 12.79
CA ILE A 218 16.75 13.28 12.99
C ILE A 218 17.07 12.74 14.37
N ALA A 219 16.05 12.53 15.17
CA ALA A 219 16.17 11.96 16.50
C ALA A 219 15.10 10.89 16.74
N GLU A 220 15.45 9.88 17.53
CA GLU A 220 14.53 8.88 18.06
C GLU A 220 14.58 8.97 19.58
N ASN A 221 13.44 9.32 20.19
CA ASN A 221 13.36 9.75 21.58
C ASN A 221 14.41 10.84 21.86
N SER A 222 15.27 10.63 22.86
CA SER A 222 16.39 11.52 23.20
C SER A 222 17.66 11.29 22.38
N ARG A 223 17.72 10.22 21.57
CA ARG A 223 18.92 9.86 20.79
C ARG A 223 18.93 10.58 19.46
N VAL A 224 19.94 11.41 19.22
CA VAL A 224 20.19 12.01 17.91
C VAL A 224 20.76 10.95 16.96
N ILE A 225 20.07 10.72 15.85
CA ILE A 225 20.47 9.80 14.78
C ILE A 225 21.32 10.54 13.72
N LYS A 226 20.95 11.78 13.41
CA LYS A 226 21.64 12.63 12.45
C LYS A 226 21.59 14.08 12.90
N GLN A 227 22.75 14.73 12.98
CA GLN A 227 22.91 16.15 13.20
C GLN A 227 23.47 16.81 11.93
N PRO A 228 22.68 17.56 11.16
CA PRO A 228 23.20 18.34 10.04
C PRO A 228 23.93 19.61 10.53
N PRO A 229 24.81 20.21 9.71
CA PRO A 229 25.43 21.51 10.02
C PRO A 229 24.38 22.61 10.20
N ASN A 230 23.33 22.60 9.38
CA ASN A 230 22.16 23.48 9.49
C ASN A 230 20.93 22.65 9.83
N ASN A 231 20.21 22.98 10.90
CA ASN A 231 19.04 22.24 11.40
C ASN A 231 17.72 22.96 11.11
N ARG A 232 17.47 23.31 9.84
CA ARG A 232 16.24 24.01 9.44
C ARG A 232 14.98 23.16 9.57
N LYS A 233 15.13 21.82 9.50
CA LYS A 233 14.04 20.87 9.63
C LYS A 233 14.33 19.84 10.72
N THR A 234 13.28 19.27 11.31
CA THR A 234 13.35 18.24 12.35
C THR A 234 12.43 17.07 12.04
N LEU A 235 12.95 15.85 12.13
CA LEU A 235 12.19 14.62 12.15
C LEU A 235 12.39 13.92 13.50
N GLN A 236 11.35 13.95 14.32
CA GLN A 236 11.31 13.27 15.62
C GLN A 236 10.60 11.93 15.49
N ILE A 237 11.15 10.88 16.08
CA ILE A 237 10.49 9.58 16.22
C ILE A 237 10.28 9.31 17.71
N GLU A 238 9.04 9.11 18.12
CA GLU A 238 8.67 8.76 19.50
C GLU A 238 8.29 7.28 19.55
N THR A 239 8.97 6.50 20.37
CA THR A 239 8.73 5.04 20.50
C THR A 239 9.31 4.47 21.81
N PRO A 240 8.71 3.44 22.44
CA PRO A 240 7.38 2.92 22.16
C PRO A 240 6.30 3.81 22.80
N VAL A 241 5.31 4.19 21.99
CA VAL A 241 4.22 5.06 22.41
C VAL A 241 2.86 4.56 21.97
N LYS A 242 1.85 4.87 22.77
CA LYS A 242 0.43 4.69 22.47
C LYS A 242 -0.25 6.06 22.46
N ILE A 243 -1.06 6.32 21.44
CA ILE A 243 -1.94 7.49 21.44
C ILE A 243 -3.18 7.11 22.25
N GLU A 244 -3.44 7.85 23.33
CA GLU A 244 -4.58 7.59 24.22
C GLU A 244 -5.79 8.46 23.84
N LYS A 245 -5.56 9.68 23.36
CA LYS A 245 -6.62 10.62 22.97
C LYS A 245 -6.17 11.53 21.83
N ILE A 246 -7.10 11.87 20.95
CA ILE A 246 -6.93 12.90 19.91
C ILE A 246 -8.07 13.90 20.05
N ARG A 247 -7.74 15.19 20.05
CA ARG A 247 -8.71 16.28 20.13
C ARG A 247 -8.29 17.45 19.26
N GLU A 248 -9.25 18.28 18.89
CA GLU A 248 -9.00 19.54 18.20
C GLU A 248 -9.31 20.70 19.14
N GLU A 249 -8.36 21.63 19.28
CA GLU A 249 -8.49 22.83 20.09
C GLU A 249 -7.87 24.01 19.32
N SER A 250 -8.62 25.10 19.16
CA SER A 250 -8.16 26.34 18.49
C SER A 250 -7.52 26.10 17.11
N GLY A 251 -8.10 25.22 16.30
CA GLY A 251 -7.61 24.90 14.95
C GLY A 251 -6.30 24.10 14.93
N LYS A 252 -5.95 23.43 16.03
CA LYS A 252 -4.79 22.53 16.13
C LYS A 252 -5.21 21.17 16.65
N ILE A 253 -4.44 20.14 16.31
CA ILE A 253 -4.64 18.78 16.80
C ILE A 253 -3.73 18.54 18.00
N ILE A 254 -4.31 18.03 19.08
CA ILE A 254 -3.58 17.64 20.29
C ILE A 254 -3.67 16.13 20.48
N LEU A 255 -2.51 15.48 20.51
CA LEU A 255 -2.36 14.06 20.79
C LEU A 255 -1.91 13.85 22.23
N SER A 256 -2.66 13.08 23.01
CA SER A 256 -2.19 12.57 24.29
C SER A 256 -1.39 11.29 24.05
N VAL A 257 -0.07 11.39 24.24
CA VAL A 257 0.91 10.36 23.88
C VAL A 257 1.49 9.77 25.15
N ARG A 258 1.22 8.49 25.39
CA ARG A 258 1.80 7.72 26.49
C ARG A 258 3.00 6.93 26.01
N ASN A 259 4.14 7.13 26.64
CA ASN A 259 5.26 6.21 26.50
C ASN A 259 4.95 4.93 27.29
N THR A 260 4.92 3.79 26.60
CA THR A 260 4.47 2.52 27.18
C THR A 260 5.51 1.83 28.03
N GLU A 261 6.76 2.31 28.03
CA GLU A 261 7.82 1.85 28.93
C GLU A 261 7.83 2.69 30.21
N THR A 262 7.93 4.02 30.08
CA THR A 262 8.04 4.93 31.23
C THR A 262 6.70 5.23 31.89
N GLN A 263 5.57 4.85 31.27
CA GLN A 263 4.20 5.18 31.68
C GLN A 263 3.89 6.68 31.74
N THR A 264 4.76 7.53 31.20
CA THR A 264 4.55 8.98 31.19
C THR A 264 3.71 9.38 29.99
N THR A 265 2.73 10.25 30.23
CA THR A 265 1.86 10.81 29.20
C THR A 265 2.20 12.28 28.98
N LYS A 266 2.26 12.70 27.72
CA LYS A 266 2.47 14.09 27.32
C LYS A 266 1.51 14.46 26.20
N ASP A 267 1.03 15.69 26.21
CA ASP A 267 0.27 16.24 25.11
C ASP A 267 1.22 16.83 24.06
N ILE A 268 1.06 16.40 22.80
CA ILE A 268 1.77 16.95 21.65
C ILE A 268 0.77 17.67 20.77
N THR A 269 1.00 18.96 20.55
CA THR A 269 0.21 19.77 19.62
C THR A 269 0.86 19.77 18.25
N CYS A 270 0.06 19.62 17.19
CA CYS A 270 0.49 19.73 15.80
C CYS A 270 -0.58 20.44 14.95
N ASP A 271 -0.15 20.94 13.79
CA ASP A 271 -1.03 21.67 12.86
C ASP A 271 -1.74 20.71 11.89
N PHE A 272 -1.15 19.54 11.63
CA PHE A 272 -1.70 18.53 10.73
C PHE A 272 -1.36 17.12 11.21
N LEU A 273 -2.35 16.22 11.22
CA LEU A 273 -2.19 14.83 11.65
C LEU A 273 -2.41 13.87 10.47
N ILE A 274 -1.46 12.96 10.28
CA ILE A 274 -1.52 11.89 9.29
C ILE A 274 -1.63 10.54 10.00
N VAL A 275 -2.68 9.78 9.69
CA VAL A 275 -2.89 8.44 10.25
C VAL A 275 -2.39 7.38 9.28
N SER A 276 -1.33 6.67 9.66
CA SER A 276 -0.61 5.66 8.85
C SER A 276 -0.51 4.30 9.58
N THR A 277 -1.64 3.77 10.04
CA THR A 277 -1.75 2.52 10.82
C THR A 277 -1.74 1.23 10.01
N GLY A 278 -1.53 1.33 8.70
CA GLY A 278 -1.50 0.20 7.77
C GLY A 278 -2.86 -0.06 7.12
N TYR A 279 -2.90 -1.13 6.32
CA TYR A 279 -4.08 -1.53 5.56
C TYR A 279 -4.72 -2.77 6.15
N GLU A 280 -5.99 -2.97 5.84
CA GLU A 280 -6.75 -4.17 6.04
C GLU A 280 -7.43 -4.61 4.75
N LEU A 281 -7.67 -5.92 4.62
CA LEU A 281 -8.20 -6.54 3.42
C LEU A 281 -9.51 -5.86 3.01
N GLY A 282 -10.40 -5.59 3.97
CA GLY A 282 -11.68 -4.94 3.73
C GLY A 282 -12.42 -5.61 2.57
N SER A 283 -12.48 -6.95 2.58
CA SER A 283 -12.94 -7.74 1.43
C SER A 283 -14.37 -7.37 1.05
N PRO A 284 -14.63 -7.04 -0.24
CA PRO A 284 -16.00 -6.90 -0.74
C PRO A 284 -16.70 -8.26 -0.92
N PHE A 285 -15.94 -9.37 -0.87
CA PHE A 285 -16.46 -10.71 -1.08
C PHE A 285 -16.89 -11.35 0.24
N PRO A 286 -18.02 -12.09 0.26
CA PRO A 286 -18.56 -12.77 1.43
C PRO A 286 -17.78 -14.06 1.75
N LEU A 287 -16.46 -13.95 1.89
CA LEU A 287 -15.54 -15.05 2.13
C LEU A 287 -15.04 -15.02 3.56
N SER A 288 -14.76 -16.19 4.13
CA SER A 288 -14.18 -16.29 5.47
C SER A 288 -12.79 -15.64 5.53
N PHE A 289 -12.57 -14.80 6.53
CA PHE A 289 -11.31 -14.11 6.75
C PHE A 289 -10.92 -14.10 8.23
N SER A 290 -9.63 -14.20 8.51
CA SER A 290 -9.02 -14.02 9.85
C SER A 290 -7.70 -13.30 9.68
N ASP A 291 -7.21 -12.65 10.73
CA ASP A 291 -5.86 -12.06 10.78
C ASP A 291 -5.50 -11.18 9.59
N ASN A 292 -6.52 -10.51 9.02
CA ASN A 292 -6.43 -9.58 7.91
C ASN A 292 -6.11 -10.21 6.54
N HIS A 293 -6.52 -11.46 6.33
CA HIS A 293 -6.45 -12.15 5.03
C HIS A 293 -7.58 -13.18 4.89
N PHE A 294 -7.82 -13.66 3.67
CA PHE A 294 -8.74 -14.77 3.44
C PHE A 294 -8.25 -16.04 4.16
N LEU A 295 -9.16 -16.84 4.69
CA LEU A 295 -8.80 -18.18 5.18
C LEU A 295 -8.38 -19.04 3.99
N HIS A 296 -7.26 -19.75 4.12
CA HIS A 296 -6.68 -20.54 3.03
C HIS A 296 -5.87 -21.74 3.57
N ASP A 297 -5.56 -22.69 2.69
CA ASP A 297 -4.86 -23.96 3.00
C ASP A 297 -3.32 -23.85 3.09
N GLY A 298 -2.77 -22.65 3.24
CA GLY A 298 -1.33 -22.38 3.06
C GLY A 298 -0.83 -22.30 1.61
N PHE A 299 -1.42 -23.03 0.66
CA PHE A 299 -0.99 -23.11 -0.74
C PHE A 299 -1.79 -22.22 -1.69
N GLY A 300 -2.78 -21.51 -1.16
CA GLY A 300 -3.53 -20.46 -1.84
C GLY A 300 -4.97 -20.84 -2.18
N ARG A 301 -5.45 -22.04 -1.85
CA ARG A 301 -6.87 -22.41 -2.00
C ARG A 301 -7.67 -21.71 -0.93
N VAL A 302 -8.72 -20.98 -1.32
CA VAL A 302 -9.60 -20.30 -0.35
C VAL A 302 -10.42 -21.35 0.39
N ALA A 303 -10.44 -21.27 1.72
CA ALA A 303 -11.08 -22.29 2.56
C ALA A 303 -12.58 -22.38 2.29
N GLY A 304 -13.08 -23.60 2.07
CA GLY A 304 -14.48 -23.87 1.78
C GLY A 304 -14.92 -23.53 0.35
N GLU A 305 -14.01 -23.04 -0.50
CA GLU A 305 -14.35 -22.57 -1.83
C GLU A 305 -13.70 -23.45 -2.92
N LYS A 306 -14.54 -24.14 -3.71
CA LYS A 306 -14.06 -24.81 -4.93
C LYS A 306 -13.56 -23.74 -5.91
N ASN A 307 -12.54 -24.09 -6.69
CA ASN A 307 -11.96 -23.32 -7.80
C ASN A 307 -11.58 -21.85 -7.52
N LEU A 308 -11.44 -21.47 -6.24
CA LEU A 308 -11.11 -20.13 -5.82
C LEU A 308 -9.79 -20.10 -5.06
N TYR A 309 -8.93 -19.19 -5.44
CA TYR A 309 -7.58 -19.05 -4.91
C TYR A 309 -7.32 -17.61 -4.49
N ALA A 310 -6.29 -17.40 -3.66
CA ALA A 310 -5.80 -16.08 -3.29
C ALA A 310 -4.28 -15.99 -3.48
N ALA A 311 -3.78 -14.80 -3.80
CA ALA A 311 -2.35 -14.52 -3.88
C ALA A 311 -2.03 -13.07 -3.48
N GLY A 312 -0.86 -12.85 -2.89
CA GLY A 312 -0.42 -11.58 -2.37
C GLY A 312 -1.10 -11.19 -1.06
N TRP A 313 -1.22 -9.90 -0.79
CA TRP A 313 -1.65 -9.41 0.52
C TRP A 313 -3.07 -9.83 0.95
N CYS A 314 -3.94 -10.20 0.02
CA CYS A 314 -5.24 -10.76 0.39
C CYS A 314 -5.15 -12.21 0.89
N LYS A 315 -4.04 -12.91 0.59
CA LYS A 315 -3.70 -14.23 1.14
C LYS A 315 -2.81 -14.12 2.38
N THR A 316 -1.79 -13.27 2.35
CA THR A 316 -0.73 -13.25 3.39
C THR A 316 -0.86 -12.12 4.41
N GLY A 317 -1.87 -11.27 4.25
CA GLY A 317 -1.98 -9.98 4.93
C GLY A 317 -1.05 -8.92 4.32
N PRO A 318 -1.22 -7.63 4.65
CA PRO A 318 -0.42 -6.52 4.11
C PRO A 318 0.96 -6.42 4.77
N ARG A 319 1.72 -7.52 4.69
CA ARG A 319 3.07 -7.68 5.21
C ARG A 319 3.96 -8.23 4.09
N GLY A 320 5.25 -7.99 4.22
CA GLY A 320 6.26 -8.50 3.29
C GLY A 320 6.59 -7.56 2.13
N SER A 321 7.81 -7.74 1.60
CA SER A 321 8.33 -6.99 0.46
C SER A 321 7.84 -7.59 -0.87
N LEU A 322 8.01 -6.85 -1.96
CA LEU A 322 7.65 -7.31 -3.32
C LEU A 322 8.15 -8.74 -3.63
N PRO A 323 9.42 -9.12 -3.37
CA PRO A 323 9.88 -10.50 -3.57
C PRO A 323 9.01 -11.57 -2.89
N HIS A 324 8.54 -11.33 -1.67
CA HIS A 324 7.66 -12.27 -0.95
C HIS A 324 6.31 -12.42 -1.67
N THR A 325 5.73 -11.31 -2.13
CA THR A 325 4.49 -11.32 -2.93
C THR A 325 4.66 -12.11 -4.23
N LEU A 326 5.81 -11.97 -4.90
CA LEU A 326 6.07 -12.69 -6.15
C LEU A 326 6.25 -14.20 -5.93
N ALA A 327 6.95 -14.58 -4.85
CA ALA A 327 7.12 -15.98 -4.47
C ALA A 327 5.78 -16.63 -4.11
N ASP A 328 4.96 -15.96 -3.30
CA ASP A 328 3.61 -16.41 -2.94
C ASP A 328 2.70 -16.58 -4.16
N ALA A 329 2.66 -15.60 -5.07
CA ALA A 329 1.89 -15.68 -6.29
C ALA A 329 2.34 -16.83 -7.22
N THR A 330 3.65 -17.13 -7.23
CA THR A 330 4.22 -18.27 -7.96
C THR A 330 3.79 -19.60 -7.34
N GLN A 331 3.78 -19.69 -6.01
CA GLN A 331 3.28 -20.88 -5.30
C GLN A 331 1.81 -21.12 -5.62
N THR A 332 0.94 -20.10 -5.48
CA THR A 332 -0.49 -20.22 -5.80
C THR A 332 -0.70 -20.63 -7.26
N ALA A 333 0.05 -20.07 -8.21
CA ALA A 333 -0.03 -20.47 -9.61
C ALA A 333 0.34 -21.95 -9.84
N ASN A 334 1.34 -22.48 -9.13
CA ASN A 334 1.71 -23.90 -9.20
C ASN A 334 0.61 -24.80 -8.63
N THR A 335 -0.02 -24.37 -7.54
CA THR A 335 -1.18 -25.05 -6.94
C THR A 335 -2.32 -25.16 -7.94
N ILE A 336 -2.68 -24.06 -8.62
CA ILE A 336 -3.73 -24.04 -9.65
C ILE A 336 -3.42 -25.03 -10.78
N LEU A 337 -2.19 -25.03 -11.29
CA LEU A 337 -1.78 -25.96 -12.35
C LEU A 337 -1.82 -27.42 -11.90
N SER A 338 -1.54 -27.71 -10.63
CA SER A 338 -1.68 -29.05 -10.08
C SER A 338 -3.15 -29.48 -10.04
N ASP A 339 -4.03 -28.62 -9.56
CA ASP A 339 -5.46 -28.92 -9.42
C ASP A 339 -6.14 -29.11 -10.78
N MET A 340 -5.78 -28.29 -11.77
CA MET A 340 -6.29 -28.40 -13.15
C MET A 340 -5.82 -29.67 -13.87
N LYS A 341 -4.73 -30.31 -13.43
CA LYS A 341 -4.30 -31.62 -13.96
C LYS A 341 -5.10 -32.78 -13.35
N GLN A 342 -5.59 -32.60 -12.12
CA GLN A 342 -6.33 -33.62 -11.38
C GLN A 342 -7.84 -33.57 -11.63
N SER A 343 -8.34 -32.44 -12.15
CA SER A 343 -9.74 -32.23 -12.54
C SER A 343 -9.86 -32.29 -14.07
N PRO A 344 -10.18 -33.45 -14.67
CA PRO A 344 -10.26 -33.61 -16.13
C PRO A 344 -11.33 -32.76 -16.79
#